data_AF-A0A151IZ31-F1
#
_entry.id   AF-A0A151IZ31-F1
#
_cell.length_a   1.000
_cell.length_b   1.000
_cell.length_c   1.000
_cell.angle_alpha   90.00
_cell.angle_beta   90.00
_cell.angle_gamma   90.00
#
_symmetry.space_group_name_H-M   'P 1'
#
loop_
_entity.id
_entity.type
_entity.pdbx_description
1 polymer ?
#
loop_
_entity_poly.entity_id
_entity_poly.type
_entity_poly.pdbx_seq_one_letter_code
_entity_poly.pdbx_strand_id
1 'polypeptide(L)' 'MFQEWSMATNDASVMALIVNFVDTPVTVDARIWMNIPEQLIVYAPSMHSEMLAGSRVDAIRITMPSLAFVVLTTADLV' A
#
# COMPACT_ATOMS: atom_id res chain seq x y z
N MET A 1 -6.77 -31.48 21.65
CA MET A 1 -6.80 -31.22 20.20
C MET A 1 -7.14 -29.74 20.06
N PHE A 2 -6.13 -28.89 19.84
CA PHE A 2 -6.33 -27.48 19.55
C PHE A 2 -6.39 -27.36 18.03
N GLN A 3 -7.52 -26.91 17.49
CA GLN A 3 -7.60 -26.49 16.09
C GLN A 3 -7.06 -25.07 16.02
N GLU A 4 -5.88 -24.93 15.44
CA GLU A 4 -5.37 -23.67 14.94
C GLU A 4 -6.26 -23.29 13.74
N TRP A 5 -7.11 -22.28 13.92
CA TRP A 5 -7.75 -21.63 12.79
C TRP A 5 -6.66 -20.79 12.12
N SER A 6 -6.04 -21.29 11.05
CA SER A 6 -5.42 -20.35 10.11
C SER A 6 -6.56 -19.51 9.59
N MET A 7 -6.67 -18.26 10.04
CA MET A 7 -7.43 -17.26 9.30
C MET A 7 -6.83 -17.27 7.91
N ALA A 8 -7.53 -17.90 6.96
CA ALA A 8 -7.25 -17.69 5.56
C ALA A 8 -7.37 -16.18 5.39
N THR A 9 -6.23 -15.50 5.24
CA THR A 9 -6.22 -14.13 4.76
C THR A 9 -7.00 -14.18 3.47
N ASN A 10 -8.13 -13.47 3.40
CA ASN A 10 -8.93 -13.35 2.19
C ASN A 10 -8.01 -13.33 0.96
N ASP A 11 -8.18 -14.27 0.03
CA ASP A 11 -7.64 -14.23 -1.34
C ASP A 11 -8.27 -13.07 -2.14
N ALA A 12 -8.61 -11.98 -1.46
CA ALA A 12 -9.16 -10.79 -2.05
C ALA A 12 -7.99 -9.89 -2.44
N SER A 13 -7.89 -9.63 -3.72
CA SER A 13 -7.00 -8.62 -4.24
C SER A 13 -7.27 -7.28 -3.56
N VAL A 14 -6.22 -6.56 -3.19
CA VAL A 14 -6.32 -5.28 -2.49
C VAL A 14 -6.05 -4.15 -3.47
N MET A 15 -6.86 -3.10 -3.43
CA MET A 15 -6.55 -1.81 -4.04
C MET A 15 -6.68 -0.71 -2.97
N ALA A 16 -5.63 0.07 -2.77
CA ALA A 16 -5.56 1.11 -1.74
C ALA A 16 -5.16 2.45 -2.37
N LEU A 17 -5.86 3.52 -2.01
CA LEU A 17 -5.50 4.90 -2.34
C LEU A 17 -4.92 5.57 -1.10
N ILE A 18 -3.67 6.04 -1.21
CA ILE A 18 -3.01 6.81 -0.16
C ILE A 18 -2.83 8.24 -0.67
N VAL A 19 -3.28 9.21 0.11
CA VAL A 19 -3.18 10.64 -0.21
C VAL A 19 -2.53 11.37 0.96
N ASN A 20 -1.50 12.15 0.67
CA ASN A 20 -0.92 13.08 1.62
C ASN A 20 -1.48 14.49 1.35
N PHE A 21 -2.25 15.03 2.30
CA PHE A 21 -2.85 16.36 2.19
C PHE A 21 -1.97 17.48 2.75
N VAL A 22 -0.84 17.17 3.37
CA VAL A 22 0.04 18.18 3.98
C VAL A 22 1.19 18.59 3.05
N ASP A 23 1.77 19.75 3.35
CA ASP A 23 2.86 20.38 2.61
C ASP A 23 4.25 19.78 2.93
N THR A 24 4.28 18.66 3.65
CA THR A 24 5.50 17.95 4.06
C THR A 24 5.41 16.45 3.78
N PRO A 25 6.54 15.75 3.56
CA PRO A 25 6.52 14.30 3.43
C PRO A 25 6.03 13.60 4.71
N VAL A 26 5.20 12.57 4.56
CA VAL A 26 4.66 11.78 5.67
C VAL A 26 5.01 10.31 5.49
N THR A 27 5.52 9.67 6.53
CA THR A 27 5.75 8.22 6.55
C THR A 27 4.64 7.52 7.34
N VAL A 28 4.04 6.47 6.77
CA VAL A 28 2.97 5.69 7.40
C VAL A 28 3.25 4.19 7.35
N ASP A 29 2.77 3.49 8.38
CA ASP A 29 2.62 2.03 8.38
C ASP A 29 1.21 1.68 7.88
N ALA A 30 1.09 1.58 6.57
CA ALA A 30 -0.14 1.28 5.86
C ALA A 30 -0.63 -0.15 6.14
N ARG A 31 0.28 -1.09 6.39
CA ARG A 31 -0.05 -2.47 6.78
C ARG A 31 -0.91 -2.49 8.04
N ILE A 32 -0.45 -1.83 9.11
CA ILE A 32 -1.16 -1.80 10.39
C ILE A 32 -2.45 -0.99 10.28
N TRP A 33 -2.41 0.15 9.58
CA TRP A 33 -3.55 1.07 9.54
C TRP A 33 -4.72 0.56 8.70
N MET A 34 -4.43 -0.13 7.59
CA MET A 34 -5.44 -0.58 6.63
C MET A 34 -5.62 -2.11 6.60
N ASN A 35 -4.85 -2.86 7.37
CA ASN A 35 -4.83 -4.33 7.36
C ASN A 35 -4.59 -4.91 5.95
N ILE A 36 -3.57 -4.39 5.26
CA ILE A 36 -3.18 -4.78 3.89
C ILE A 36 -1.87 -5.59 3.89
N PRO A 37 -1.59 -6.37 2.84
CA PRO A 37 -0.32 -7.11 2.73
C PRO A 37 0.92 -6.21 2.83
N GLU A 38 2.02 -6.80 3.29
CA GLU A 38 3.29 -6.09 3.46
C GLU A 38 3.88 -5.60 2.13
N GLN A 39 3.67 -6.34 1.04
CA GLN A 39 4.16 -5.95 -0.28
C GLN A 39 3.00 -5.66 -1.22
N LEU A 40 3.04 -4.48 -1.84
CA LEU A 40 2.11 -4.05 -2.87
C LEU A 40 2.87 -3.53 -4.09
N ILE A 41 2.14 -3.35 -5.19
CA ILE A 41 2.62 -2.79 -6.45
C ILE A 41 2.05 -1.38 -6.61
N VAL A 42 2.87 -0.44 -7.08
CA VAL A 42 2.38 0.86 -7.53
C VAL A 42 1.57 0.68 -8.79
N TYR A 43 0.25 0.86 -8.70
CA TYR A 43 -0.63 0.85 -9.86
C TYR A 43 -0.58 2.18 -10.59
N ALA A 44 -0.84 3.28 -9.87
CA ALA A 44 -0.86 4.63 -10.43
C ALA A 44 -0.25 5.63 -9.45
N PRO A 45 0.92 6.20 -9.77
CA PRO A 45 1.51 7.30 -9.00
C PRO A 45 0.98 8.66 -9.46
N SER A 46 0.91 9.64 -8.56
CA SER A 46 0.80 11.04 -8.99
C SER A 46 2.12 11.50 -9.63
N MET A 47 2.07 12.47 -10.52
CA MET A 47 3.27 12.98 -11.24
C MET A 47 4.42 13.43 -10.31
N HIS A 48 4.09 13.87 -9.09
CA HIS A 48 5.05 14.45 -8.14
C HIS A 48 5.43 13.47 -7.02
N SER A 49 4.95 12.22 -7.06
CA SER A 49 5.29 11.24 -6.02
C SER A 49 6.68 10.61 -6.22
N GLU A 50 7.28 10.77 -7.41
CA GLU A 50 8.52 10.10 -7.83
C GLU A 50 8.45 8.55 -7.77
N MET A 51 7.27 7.99 -7.55
CA MET A 51 7.06 6.55 -7.50
C MET A 51 6.88 6.00 -8.92
N LEU A 52 7.44 4.83 -9.17
CA LEU A 52 7.40 4.18 -10.48
C LEU A 52 6.24 3.18 -10.53
N ALA A 53 5.36 3.30 -11.52
CA ALA A 53 4.32 2.30 -11.78
C ALA A 53 4.95 0.91 -12.02
N GLY A 54 4.32 -0.14 -11.47
CA GLY A 54 4.82 -1.51 -11.49
C GLY A 54 5.89 -1.82 -10.45
N SER A 55 6.42 -0.82 -9.74
CA SER A 55 7.42 -1.05 -8.68
C SER A 55 6.78 -1.64 -7.41
N ARG A 56 7.56 -2.42 -6.65
CA ARG A 56 7.15 -2.94 -5.34
C ARG A 56 7.32 -1.88 -4.26
N VAL A 57 6.37 -1.82 -3.35
CA VAL A 57 6.37 -0.94 -2.18
C VAL A 57 6.20 -1.78 -0.92
N ASP A 58 7.00 -1.47 0.09
CA ASP A 58 6.84 -1.98 1.45
C ASP A 58 5.78 -1.15 2.19
N ALA A 59 4.65 -1.78 2.49
CA ALA A 59 3.51 -1.16 3.16
C ALA A 59 3.77 -0.82 4.64
N ILE A 60 4.88 -1.27 5.24
CA ILE A 60 5.26 -0.92 6.61
C ILE A 60 5.86 0.49 6.66
N ARG A 61 6.49 0.96 5.57
CA ARG A 61 7.20 2.25 5.54
C ARG A 61 6.98 2.99 4.23
N ILE A 62 5.75 3.41 3.99
CA ILE A 62 5.43 4.23 2.82
C ILE A 62 5.73 5.69 3.15
N THR A 63 6.68 6.28 2.44
CA THR A 63 6.92 7.73 2.49
C THR A 63 6.16 8.39 1.35
N MET A 64 5.12 9.14 1.69
CA MET A 64 4.33 9.91 0.74
C MET A 64 4.91 11.32 0.63
N PRO A 65 5.30 11.78 -0.57
CA PRO A 65 5.69 13.17 -0.77
C PRO A 65 4.54 14.14 -0.46
N SER A 66 4.89 15.41 -0.29
CA SER A 66 3.92 16.48 -0.05
C SER A 66 2.88 16.54 -1.17
N LEU A 67 1.60 16.71 -0.81
CA LEU A 67 0.47 16.89 -1.74
C LEU A 67 0.38 15.80 -2.83
N ALA A 68 0.94 14.61 -2.58
CA ALA A 68 0.98 13.51 -3.52
C ALA A 68 -0.03 12.40 -3.18
N PHE A 69 -0.35 11.58 -4.18
CA PHE A 69 -1.13 10.36 -3.99
C PHE A 69 -0.49 9.18 -4.72
N VAL A 70 -0.85 7.98 -4.28
CA VAL A 70 -0.51 6.73 -4.96
C VAL A 70 -1.65 5.74 -4.83
N VAL A 71 -1.92 5.02 -5.91
CA VAL A 71 -2.76 3.82 -5.89
C VAL A 71 -1.84 2.60 -5.81
N LEU A 72 -2.05 1.77 -4.80
CA LEU A 72 -1.32 0.52 -4.58
C LEU A 72 -2.25 -0.66 -4.78
N THR A 73 -1.69 -1.77 -5.26
CA THR A 73 -2.47 -2.97 -5.55
C THR A 73 -1.69 -4.25 -5.26
N THR A 74 -2.37 -5.37 -5.06
CA THR A 74 -1.73 -6.69 -5.06
C THR A 74 -1.31 -7.09 -6.48
N ALA A 75 -0.31 -7.97 -6.57
CA ALA A 75 0.35 -8.32 -7.83
C ALA A 75 -0.55 -9.09 -8.82
N ASP A 76 -1.65 -9.67 -8.37
CA ASP A 76 -2.64 -10.39 -9.17
C ASP A 76 -3.59 -9.47 -9.95
N LEU A 77 -3.55 -8.15 -9.70
CA LEU A 77 -4.36 -7.12 -10.39
C LEU A 77 -3.60 -6.33 -11.47
N VAL A 78 -2.32 -6.65 -11.73
CA VAL A 78 -1.45 -5.89 -12.65
C VAL A 78 -0.96 -6.78 -13.79
#